data_AF-A0AAU7CQY5-F1
#
_entry.id   AF-A0AAU7CQY5-F1
#
_cell.length_a   1.000
_cell.length_b   1.000
_cell.length_c   1.000
_cell.angle_alpha   90.00
_cell.angle_beta   90.00
_cell.angle_gamma   90.00
#
_symmetry.space_group_name_H-M   'P 1'
#
loop_
_entity.id
_entity.type
_entity.pdbx_description
1 polymer ?
#
loop_
_entity_poly.entity_id
_entity_poly.type
_entity_poly.pdbx_seq_one_letter_code
_entity_poly.pdbx_strand_id
1 'polypeptide(L)'
;MATTPLASFCVNSPDMTPKPVDLRSSLATAFADPEQRKRLFGGLFCLVLLGLIFGVNLKHFVHAWSTDENYSHGFLVPLISLYFANQASLLGPVKLRGGTLLGISLLGLSLFGRLIMVLIPIPFLGDLALLIGVAGVCALLAGTDALKRYWFAIFFLIFMVPLPIALYTRIASPLQLLASQLATAFMNATGVPVLCEGNMMTLPGDIQMFVAEACSGMRQLTGFLALTAAVAYLAPRPWWYRLAVVASAIPIALTANVARVILTGYIMYFVDQQYASGTYHTLEGLLMMGFGLSLLRGGCWVLDQICVMTRPPVVTEESVS
;
A
#
# COMPACT_ATOMS: atom_id res chain seq x y z
N MET A 1 60.31 29.54 39.31
CA MET A 1 59.78 28.16 39.13
C MET A 1 58.71 28.21 38.06
N ALA A 2 58.86 27.36 37.05
CA ALA A 2 58.30 27.51 35.72
C ALA A 2 56.79 27.23 35.59
N THR A 3 56.17 27.96 34.68
CA THR A 3 54.88 27.75 34.02
C THR A 3 54.94 26.56 33.05
N THR A 4 53.88 25.74 32.92
CA THR A 4 53.28 25.20 31.66
C THR A 4 52.12 24.21 31.95
N PRO A 5 51.22 23.95 30.97
CA PRO A 5 49.77 23.74 31.19
C PRO A 5 49.19 22.42 30.63
N LEU A 6 47.86 22.28 30.75
CA LEU A 6 46.92 21.52 29.89
C LEU A 6 47.15 20.01 29.65
N ALA A 7 46.18 19.20 30.09
CA ALA A 7 45.68 18.08 29.30
C ALA A 7 44.21 17.80 29.66
N SER A 8 43.32 18.45 28.90
CA SER A 8 41.93 18.04 28.72
C SER A 8 41.90 16.58 28.25
N PHE A 9 41.45 15.66 29.10
CA PHE A 9 41.00 14.35 28.64
C PHE A 9 39.63 14.50 27.98
N CYS A 10 39.63 15.01 26.74
CA CYS A 10 38.60 14.67 25.79
C CYS A 10 38.78 13.18 25.46
N VAL A 11 38.10 12.32 26.22
CA VAL A 11 37.85 10.96 25.78
C VAL A 11 36.95 11.08 24.55
N ASN A 12 37.58 10.94 23.38
CA ASN A 12 36.90 10.59 22.14
C ASN A 12 36.15 9.28 22.38
N SER A 13 34.88 9.36 22.79
CA SER A 13 33.94 8.27 22.61
C SER A 13 33.74 8.15 21.10
N PRO A 14 34.18 7.07 20.43
CA PRO A 14 33.76 6.83 19.06
C PRO A 14 32.24 6.72 19.11
N ASP A 15 31.59 7.62 18.40
CA ASP A 15 30.15 7.65 18.15
C ASP A 15 29.71 6.23 17.73
N MET A 16 29.23 5.44 18.70
CA MET A 16 28.78 4.05 18.54
C MET A 16 27.35 4.00 17.97
N THR A 17 26.97 4.98 17.18
CA THR A 17 25.79 4.87 16.34
C THR A 17 26.17 3.98 15.14
N PRO A 18 25.62 2.74 15.04
CA PRO A 18 25.92 1.90 13.90
C PRO A 18 25.52 2.64 12.63
N LYS A 19 26.48 2.83 11.71
CA LYS A 19 26.21 3.53 10.44
C LYS A 19 25.01 2.89 9.75
N PRO A 20 24.08 3.68 9.19
CA PRO A 20 22.98 3.15 8.41
C PRO A 20 23.54 2.33 7.25
N VAL A 21 23.15 1.06 7.18
CA VAL A 21 23.60 0.12 6.16
C VAL A 21 22.44 -0.04 5.16
N ASP A 22 22.65 0.38 3.92
CA ASP A 22 21.67 0.15 2.86
C ASP A 22 21.54 -1.36 2.54
N LEU A 23 20.48 -1.74 1.83
CA LEU A 23 20.25 -3.14 1.52
C LEU A 23 21.39 -3.74 0.68
N ARG A 24 22.01 -2.93 -0.20
CA ARG A 24 23.10 -3.36 -1.07
C ARG A 24 24.37 -3.70 -0.29
N SER A 25 24.78 -2.85 0.64
CA SER A 25 25.95 -3.11 1.48
C SER A 25 25.69 -4.25 2.47
N SER A 26 24.45 -4.40 2.96
CA SER A 26 24.03 -5.56 3.76
C SER A 26 24.14 -6.88 2.99
N LEU A 27 23.76 -6.88 1.70
CA LEU A 27 23.94 -8.05 0.84
C LEU A 27 25.42 -8.33 0.56
N ALA A 28 26.21 -7.29 0.28
CA ALA A 28 27.64 -7.44 0.01
C ALA A 28 28.40 -8.03 1.21
N THR A 29 28.09 -7.61 2.43
CA THR A 29 28.67 -8.18 3.65
C THR A 29 28.22 -9.62 3.88
N ALA A 30 26.95 -9.93 3.62
CA ALA A 30 26.41 -11.28 3.74
C ALA A 30 27.01 -12.28 2.72
N PHE A 31 27.39 -11.81 1.52
CA PHE A 31 28.12 -12.64 0.55
C PHE A 31 29.58 -12.90 0.93
N ALA A 32 30.20 -12.00 1.70
CA ALA A 32 31.59 -12.14 2.15
C ALA A 32 31.73 -13.17 3.29
N ASP A 33 30.72 -13.30 4.15
CA ASP A 33 30.70 -14.28 5.24
C ASP A 33 30.26 -15.68 4.74
N PRO A 34 31.10 -16.74 4.88
CA PRO A 34 30.76 -18.09 4.43
C PRO A 34 29.46 -18.67 5.01
N GLU A 35 29.14 -18.37 6.26
CA GLU A 35 27.93 -18.89 6.92
C GLU A 35 26.68 -18.15 6.43
N GLN A 36 26.76 -16.83 6.26
CA GLN A 36 25.66 -16.04 5.69
C GLN A 36 25.43 -16.37 4.22
N ARG A 37 26.49 -16.64 3.46
CA ARG A 37 26.40 -17.08 2.07
C ARG A 37 25.63 -18.39 1.92
N LYS A 38 25.86 -19.39 2.78
CA LYS A 38 25.06 -20.63 2.81
C LYS A 38 23.58 -20.35 3.07
N ARG A 39 23.28 -19.45 4.01
CA ARG A 39 21.91 -19.02 4.31
C ARG A 39 21.27 -18.35 3.10
N LEU A 40 21.97 -17.42 2.44
CA LEU A 40 21.49 -16.76 1.22
C LEU A 40 21.16 -17.76 0.10
N PHE A 41 22.05 -18.73 -0.16
CA PHE A 41 21.79 -19.77 -1.16
C PHE A 41 20.61 -20.67 -0.77
N GLY A 42 20.51 -21.08 0.50
CA GLY A 42 19.37 -21.84 1.00
C GLY A 42 18.05 -21.07 0.87
N GLY A 43 18.08 -19.77 1.15
CA GLY A 43 16.95 -18.86 0.98
C GLY A 43 16.51 -18.70 -0.46
N LEU A 44 17.46 -18.46 -1.35
CA LEU A 44 17.21 -18.39 -2.78
C LEU A 44 16.62 -19.70 -3.29
N PHE A 45 17.15 -20.84 -2.86
CA PHE A 45 16.60 -22.15 -3.18
C PHE A 45 15.15 -22.30 -2.70
N CYS A 46 14.85 -21.91 -1.45
CA CYS A 46 13.48 -21.90 -0.93
C CYS A 46 12.55 -20.97 -1.73
N LEU A 47 13.01 -19.77 -2.12
CA LEU A 47 12.22 -18.85 -2.95
C LEU A 47 11.96 -19.42 -4.35
N VAL A 48 12.95 -20.07 -4.97
CA VAL A 48 12.78 -20.72 -6.27
C VAL A 48 11.78 -21.87 -6.17
N LEU A 49 11.91 -22.74 -5.16
CA LEU A 49 10.94 -23.80 -4.91
C LEU A 49 9.54 -23.26 -4.67
N LEU A 50 9.41 -22.21 -3.86
CA LEU A 50 8.13 -21.54 -3.63
C LEU A 50 7.55 -21.01 -4.94
N GLY A 51 8.38 -20.36 -5.76
CA GLY A 51 7.97 -19.86 -7.09
C GLY A 51 7.52 -20.97 -8.04
N LEU A 52 8.14 -22.15 -7.99
CA LEU A 52 7.72 -23.32 -8.76
C LEU A 52 6.38 -23.87 -8.27
N ILE A 53 6.21 -24.04 -6.95
CA ILE A 53 4.97 -24.55 -6.33
C ILE A 53 3.77 -23.62 -6.56
N PHE A 54 4.02 -22.32 -6.48
CA PHE A 54 3.04 -21.26 -6.69
C PHE A 54 3.09 -20.67 -8.12
N GLY A 55 3.66 -21.39 -9.08
CA GLY A 55 3.79 -20.90 -10.45
C GLY A 55 2.45 -20.55 -11.11
N VAL A 56 1.37 -21.24 -10.71
CA VAL A 56 0.00 -20.92 -11.14
C VAL A 56 -0.46 -19.56 -10.59
N ASN A 57 -0.17 -19.26 -9.32
CA ASN A 57 -0.50 -17.97 -8.68
C ASN A 57 0.32 -16.83 -9.26
N LEU A 58 1.61 -17.06 -9.55
CA LEU A 58 2.44 -16.06 -10.23
C LEU A 58 1.90 -15.74 -11.62
N LYS A 59 1.45 -16.76 -12.38
CA LYS A 59 0.77 -16.54 -13.66
C LYS A 59 -0.56 -15.80 -13.49
N HIS A 60 -1.32 -16.12 -12.44
CA HIS A 60 -2.56 -15.42 -12.10
C HIS A 60 -2.31 -13.93 -11.83
N PHE A 61 -1.28 -13.59 -11.04
CA PHE A 61 -0.87 -12.20 -10.82
C PHE A 61 -0.48 -11.50 -12.11
N VAL A 62 0.43 -12.09 -12.91
CA VAL A 62 0.87 -11.47 -14.18
C VAL A 62 -0.32 -11.27 -15.11
N HIS A 63 -1.20 -12.26 -15.23
CA HIS A 63 -2.41 -12.15 -16.03
C HIS A 63 -3.28 -11.00 -15.52
N ALA A 64 -3.69 -11.02 -14.25
CA ALA A 64 -4.55 -10.00 -13.64
C ALA A 64 -3.96 -8.58 -13.78
N TRP A 65 -2.66 -8.40 -13.55
CA TRP A 65 -2.03 -7.08 -13.66
C TRP A 65 -1.87 -6.61 -15.10
N SER A 66 -1.88 -7.52 -16.08
CA SER A 66 -1.77 -7.20 -17.50
C SER A 66 -3.11 -7.01 -18.21
N THR A 67 -4.17 -7.69 -17.75
CA THR A 67 -5.48 -7.70 -18.41
C THR A 67 -6.55 -6.90 -17.68
N ASP A 68 -6.45 -6.78 -16.35
CA ASP A 68 -7.40 -6.00 -15.56
C ASP A 68 -6.78 -4.64 -15.20
N GLU A 69 -7.35 -3.58 -15.78
CA GLU A 69 -6.93 -2.21 -15.52
C GLU A 69 -7.01 -1.85 -14.02
N ASN A 70 -7.92 -2.49 -13.27
CA ASN A 70 -8.07 -2.24 -11.84
C ASN A 70 -6.88 -2.71 -11.01
N TYR A 71 -6.13 -3.70 -11.50
CA TYR A 71 -4.98 -4.29 -10.82
C TYR A 71 -3.64 -4.03 -11.51
N SER A 72 -3.62 -3.17 -12.53
CA SER A 72 -2.39 -2.73 -13.22
C SER A 72 -1.27 -2.22 -12.29
N HIS A 73 -1.63 -1.65 -11.13
CA HIS A 73 -0.68 -1.20 -10.11
C HIS A 73 0.08 -2.34 -9.40
N GLY A 74 -0.36 -3.59 -9.54
CA GLY A 74 0.23 -4.75 -8.88
C GLY A 74 1.72 -4.97 -9.21
N PHE A 75 2.17 -4.60 -10.42
CA PHE A 75 3.59 -4.64 -10.79
C PHE A 75 4.47 -3.68 -9.97
N LEU A 76 3.90 -2.56 -9.50
CA LEU A 76 4.64 -1.55 -8.74
C LEU A 76 4.77 -1.92 -7.25
N VAL A 77 3.83 -2.72 -6.72
CA VAL A 77 3.77 -3.06 -5.29
C VAL A 77 5.03 -3.78 -4.78
N PRO A 78 5.60 -4.79 -5.47
CA PRO A 78 6.87 -5.40 -5.07
C PRO A 78 8.05 -4.41 -5.05
N LEU A 79 8.08 -3.45 -5.98
CA LEU A 79 9.13 -2.43 -6.04
C LEU A 79 9.03 -1.46 -4.84
N ILE A 80 7.81 -1.04 -4.50
CA ILE A 80 7.56 -0.21 -3.32
C ILE A 80 7.84 -0.99 -2.03
N SER A 81 7.48 -2.28 -1.97
CA SER A 81 7.83 -3.17 -0.85
C SER A 81 9.34 -3.23 -0.65
N LEU A 82 10.13 -3.35 -1.73
CA LEU A 82 11.59 -3.30 -1.67
C LEU A 82 12.11 -1.95 -1.19
N TYR A 83 11.50 -0.84 -1.59
CA TYR A 83 11.81 0.48 -1.06
C TYR A 83 11.59 0.53 0.46
N PHE A 84 10.45 0.02 0.97
CA PHE A 84 10.21 -0.06 2.41
C PHE A 84 11.18 -0.99 3.12
N ALA A 85 11.59 -2.09 2.47
CA ALA A 85 12.63 -2.95 3.00
C ALA A 85 13.96 -2.18 3.14
N ASN A 86 14.35 -1.40 2.13
CA ASN A 86 15.54 -0.57 2.23
C ASN A 86 15.42 0.50 3.33
N GLN A 87 14.29 1.19 3.45
CA GLN A 87 14.06 2.14 4.56
C GLN A 87 14.17 1.46 5.93
N ALA A 88 13.69 0.23 6.03
CA ALA A 88 13.82 -0.55 7.25
C ALA A 88 15.27 -1.02 7.52
N SER A 89 16.10 -1.25 6.50
CA SER A 89 17.52 -1.61 6.72
C SER A 89 18.35 -0.43 7.23
N LEU A 90 18.01 0.80 6.82
CA LEU A 90 18.74 2.02 7.21
C LEU A 90 18.71 2.30 8.72
N LEU A 91 17.79 1.74 9.49
CA LEU A 91 17.75 1.92 10.95
C LEU A 91 18.77 1.03 11.70
N GLY A 92 19.60 0.27 10.99
CA GLY A 92 20.75 -0.44 11.54
C GLY A 92 20.67 -1.97 11.41
N PRO A 93 21.76 -2.66 11.80
CA PRO A 93 21.87 -4.10 11.65
C PRO A 93 20.87 -4.82 12.56
N VAL A 94 20.27 -5.88 12.04
CA VAL A 94 19.35 -6.75 12.79
C VAL A 94 20.08 -8.03 13.21
N LYS A 95 19.85 -8.47 14.44
CA LYS A 95 20.38 -9.74 14.94
C LYS A 95 19.68 -10.90 14.22
N LEU A 96 20.46 -11.69 13.48
CA LEU A 96 19.99 -12.89 12.79
C LEU A 96 19.83 -14.06 13.79
N ARG A 97 18.82 -14.01 14.66
CA ARG A 97 18.55 -15.05 15.67
C ARG A 97 17.08 -15.49 15.66
N GLY A 98 16.85 -16.78 15.92
CA GLY A 98 15.55 -17.32 16.37
C GLY A 98 14.39 -17.21 15.39
N GLY A 99 14.56 -17.68 14.14
CA GLY A 99 13.50 -17.66 13.11
C GLY A 99 13.06 -19.02 12.57
N THR A 100 13.78 -20.10 12.87
CA THR A 100 13.58 -21.39 12.21
C THR A 100 12.18 -21.97 12.45
N LEU A 101 11.73 -22.00 13.71
CA LEU A 101 10.40 -22.52 14.03
C LEU A 101 9.30 -21.70 13.35
N LEU A 102 9.35 -20.37 13.49
CA LEU A 102 8.36 -19.48 12.87
C LEU A 102 8.38 -19.58 11.33
N GLY A 103 9.57 -19.65 10.72
CA GLY A 103 9.72 -19.82 9.29
C GLY A 103 9.17 -21.16 8.78
N ILE A 104 9.46 -22.27 9.48
CA ILE A 104 8.87 -23.59 9.17
C ILE A 104 7.35 -23.55 9.35
N SER A 105 6.83 -22.95 10.42
CA SER A 105 5.39 -22.83 10.65
C SER A 105 4.69 -22.02 9.55
N LEU A 106 5.26 -20.89 9.13
CA LEU A 106 4.72 -20.07 8.04
C LEU A 106 4.81 -20.79 6.69
N LEU A 107 5.91 -21.49 6.39
CA LEU A 107 6.02 -22.31 5.18
C LEU A 107 5.02 -23.47 5.19
N GLY A 108 4.87 -24.15 6.34
CA GLY A 108 3.86 -25.20 6.52
C GLY A 108 2.45 -24.67 6.28
N LEU A 109 2.12 -23.49 6.82
CA LEU A 109 0.83 -22.83 6.58
C LEU A 109 0.64 -22.43 5.11
N SER A 110 1.69 -21.93 4.45
CA SER A 110 1.69 -21.61 3.02
C SER A 110 1.40 -22.85 2.17
N LEU A 111 2.11 -23.96 2.42
CA LEU A 111 1.91 -25.22 1.71
C LEU A 111 0.54 -25.84 2.00
N PHE A 112 0.05 -25.73 3.23
CA PHE A 112 -1.29 -26.16 3.60
C PHE A 112 -2.37 -25.34 2.87
N GLY A 113 -2.22 -24.02 2.79
CA GLY A 113 -3.09 -23.16 2.00
C GLY A 113 -3.07 -23.52 0.51
N ARG A 114 -1.89 -23.85 -0.03
CA ARG A 114 -1.75 -24.36 -1.41
C ARG A 114 -2.44 -25.70 -1.63
N LEU A 115 -2.44 -26.59 -0.63
CA LEU A 115 -3.16 -27.86 -0.67
C LEU A 115 -4.67 -27.63 -0.64
N ILE A 116 -5.16 -26.72 0.22
CA ILE A 116 -6.58 -26.34 0.26
C ILE A 116 -7.04 -25.85 -1.11
N MET A 117 -6.22 -25.09 -1.84
CA MET A 117 -6.55 -24.63 -3.18
C MET A 117 -6.84 -25.77 -4.17
N VAL A 118 -6.25 -26.96 -3.97
CA VAL A 118 -6.54 -28.16 -4.79
C VAL A 118 -7.97 -28.66 -4.53
N LEU A 119 -8.46 -28.54 -3.30
CA LEU A 119 -9.82 -28.94 -2.93
C LEU A 119 -10.86 -27.84 -3.23
N ILE A 120 -10.48 -26.58 -3.01
CA ILE A 120 -11.33 -25.40 -3.15
C ILE A 120 -10.58 -24.40 -4.05
N PRO A 121 -10.86 -24.35 -5.36
CA PRO A 121 -10.09 -23.57 -6.33
C PRO A 121 -10.44 -22.07 -6.27
N ILE A 122 -10.18 -21.43 -5.12
CA ILE A 122 -10.30 -19.99 -4.93
C ILE A 122 -8.88 -19.40 -5.03
N PRO A 123 -8.53 -18.71 -6.14
CA PRO A 123 -7.18 -18.20 -6.38
C PRO A 123 -6.64 -17.31 -5.26
N PHE A 124 -7.50 -16.47 -4.70
CA PHE A 124 -7.18 -15.55 -3.60
C PHE A 124 -6.56 -16.23 -2.37
N LEU A 125 -7.02 -17.44 -2.01
CA LEU A 125 -6.44 -18.18 -0.88
C LEU A 125 -5.00 -18.62 -1.19
N GLY A 126 -4.76 -19.07 -2.43
CA GLY A 126 -3.42 -19.42 -2.90
C GLY A 126 -2.50 -18.21 -2.98
N ASP A 127 -3.03 -17.06 -3.40
CA ASP A 127 -2.28 -15.81 -3.48
C ASP A 127 -1.84 -15.36 -2.08
N LEU A 128 -2.75 -15.39 -1.09
CA LEU A 128 -2.40 -15.10 0.30
C LEU A 128 -1.40 -16.13 0.88
N ALA A 129 -1.56 -17.41 0.53
CA ALA A 129 -0.63 -18.46 0.94
C ALA A 129 0.78 -18.24 0.37
N LEU A 130 0.92 -17.71 -0.85
CA LEU A 130 2.22 -17.32 -1.40
C LEU A 130 2.87 -16.21 -0.58
N LEU A 131 2.13 -15.16 -0.19
CA LEU A 131 2.64 -14.07 0.65
C LEU A 131 3.10 -14.59 2.03
N ILE A 132 2.33 -15.50 2.64
CA ILE A 132 2.73 -16.18 3.88
C ILE A 132 4.02 -17.00 3.67
N GLY A 133 4.15 -17.66 2.52
CA GLY A 133 5.35 -18.40 2.15
C GLY A 133 6.58 -17.50 2.04
N VAL A 134 6.44 -16.34 1.39
CA VAL A 134 7.50 -15.33 1.32
C VAL A 134 7.90 -14.85 2.72
N ALA A 135 6.93 -14.56 3.60
CA ALA A 135 7.21 -14.22 4.99
C ALA A 135 7.93 -15.35 5.75
N GLY A 136 7.57 -16.62 5.48
CA GLY A 136 8.22 -17.79 6.03
C GLY A 136 9.69 -17.93 5.59
N VAL A 137 9.98 -17.72 4.31
CA VAL A 137 11.37 -17.70 3.81
C VAL A 137 12.16 -16.55 4.45
N CYS A 138 11.59 -15.35 4.52
CA CYS A 138 12.21 -14.22 5.20
C CYS A 138 12.52 -14.53 6.67
N ALA A 139 11.61 -15.18 7.40
CA ALA A 139 11.82 -15.58 8.79
C ALA A 139 12.91 -16.65 8.94
N LEU A 140 12.99 -17.63 8.03
CA LEU A 140 14.06 -18.63 8.03
C LEU A 140 15.44 -17.99 7.83
N LEU A 141 15.54 -17.01 6.93
CA LEU A 141 16.81 -16.39 6.57
C LEU A 141 17.28 -15.35 7.57
N ALA A 142 16.37 -14.46 7.95
CA ALA A 142 16.70 -13.25 8.65
C ALA A 142 16.31 -13.28 10.14
N GLY A 143 15.51 -14.26 10.57
CA GLY A 143 15.05 -14.37 11.96
C GLY A 143 13.75 -13.62 12.23
N THR A 144 13.21 -13.81 13.44
CA THR A 144 11.98 -13.15 13.90
C THR A 144 12.14 -11.64 14.07
N ASP A 145 13.30 -11.19 14.56
CA ASP A 145 13.59 -9.78 14.73
C ASP A 145 13.67 -9.05 13.39
N ALA A 146 14.19 -9.71 12.35
CA ALA A 146 14.15 -9.16 11.00
C ALA A 146 12.72 -9.14 10.45
N LEU A 147 11.91 -10.16 10.69
CA LEU A 147 10.51 -10.13 10.28
C LEU A 147 9.75 -8.97 10.93
N LYS A 148 9.99 -8.68 12.21
CA LYS A 148 9.45 -7.50 12.90
C LYS A 148 9.99 -6.20 12.32
N ARG A 149 11.25 -6.17 11.87
CA ARG A 149 11.88 -5.01 11.22
C ARG A 149 11.22 -4.70 9.87
N TYR A 150 11.05 -5.73 9.05
CA TYR A 150 10.59 -5.65 7.67
C TYR A 150 9.08 -5.92 7.52
N TRP A 151 8.34 -5.97 8.62
CA TRP A 151 6.93 -6.39 8.64
C TRP A 151 6.09 -5.58 7.65
N PHE A 152 6.34 -4.27 7.57
CA PHE A 152 5.58 -3.38 6.70
C PHE A 152 5.89 -3.63 5.23
N ALA A 153 7.16 -3.88 4.87
CA ALA A 153 7.52 -4.24 3.51
C ALA A 153 6.78 -5.51 3.06
N ILE A 154 6.74 -6.54 3.93
CA ILE A 154 6.05 -7.80 3.64
C ILE A 154 4.53 -7.60 3.61
N PHE A 155 3.98 -6.86 4.57
CA PHE A 155 2.57 -6.52 4.62
C PHE A 155 2.12 -5.76 3.37
N PHE A 156 2.93 -4.83 2.88
CA PHE A 156 2.62 -4.03 1.70
C PHE A 156 2.40 -4.88 0.44
N LEU A 157 2.96 -6.09 0.37
CA LEU A 157 2.69 -7.03 -0.73
C LEU A 157 1.21 -7.42 -0.83
N ILE A 158 0.41 -7.28 0.24
CA ILE A 158 -1.04 -7.59 0.17
C ILE A 158 -1.76 -6.75 -0.89
N PHE A 159 -1.27 -5.54 -1.18
CA PHE A 159 -1.85 -4.65 -2.19
C PHE A 159 -1.65 -5.16 -3.63
N MET A 160 -0.81 -6.16 -3.87
CA MET A 160 -0.66 -6.78 -5.20
C MET A 160 -1.67 -7.90 -5.44
N VAL A 161 -2.34 -8.39 -4.39
CA VAL A 161 -3.24 -9.54 -4.45
C VAL A 161 -4.61 -9.10 -5.00
N PRO A 162 -5.09 -9.67 -6.12
CA PRO A 162 -6.41 -9.36 -6.62
C PRO A 162 -7.48 -9.95 -5.69
N LEU A 163 -8.45 -9.12 -5.31
CA LEU A 163 -9.55 -9.54 -4.44
C LEU A 163 -10.49 -10.50 -5.18
N PRO A 164 -11.11 -11.48 -4.49
CA PRO A 164 -12.14 -12.31 -5.09
C PRO A 164 -13.31 -11.45 -5.58
N ILE A 165 -13.87 -11.80 -6.74
CA ILE A 165 -15.02 -11.09 -7.34
C ILE A 165 -16.17 -10.91 -6.33
N ALA A 166 -16.44 -11.92 -5.49
CA ALA A 166 -17.50 -11.82 -4.48
C ALA A 166 -17.23 -10.76 -3.39
N LEU A 167 -15.97 -10.57 -2.99
CA LEU A 167 -15.61 -9.53 -2.03
C LEU A 167 -15.57 -8.16 -2.73
N TYR A 168 -15.06 -8.14 -3.96
CA TYR A 168 -15.08 -6.97 -4.83
C TYR A 168 -16.48 -6.41 -4.99
N THR A 169 -17.47 -7.23 -5.38
CA THR A 169 -18.85 -6.76 -5.60
C THR A 169 -19.51 -6.26 -4.32
N ARG A 170 -19.22 -6.88 -3.17
CA ARG A 170 -19.75 -6.43 -1.86
C ARG A 170 -19.23 -5.08 -1.41
N ILE A 171 -18.02 -4.70 -1.79
CA ILE A 171 -17.44 -3.39 -1.44
C ILE A 171 -17.75 -2.35 -2.51
N ALA A 172 -17.59 -2.72 -3.78
CA ALA A 172 -17.75 -1.80 -4.90
C ALA A 172 -19.21 -1.37 -5.11
N SER A 173 -20.17 -2.30 -5.01
CA SER A 173 -21.58 -2.02 -5.32
C SER A 173 -22.18 -0.91 -4.43
N PRO A 174 -22.04 -0.95 -3.09
CA PRO A 174 -22.54 0.14 -2.24
C PRO A 174 -21.88 1.49 -2.54
N LEU A 175 -20.57 1.50 -2.78
CA LEU A 175 -19.84 2.73 -3.14
C LEU A 175 -20.30 3.29 -4.49
N GLN A 176 -20.57 2.42 -5.47
CA GLN A 176 -21.08 2.81 -6.79
C GLN A 176 -22.49 3.39 -6.70
N LEU A 177 -23.39 2.76 -5.93
CA LEU A 177 -24.74 3.28 -5.72
C LEU A 177 -24.70 4.65 -5.04
N LEU A 178 -23.90 4.80 -3.99
CA LEU A 178 -23.72 6.07 -3.30
C LEU A 178 -23.14 7.13 -4.25
N ALA A 179 -22.14 6.77 -5.05
CA ALA A 179 -21.54 7.69 -6.02
C ALA A 179 -22.55 8.14 -7.08
N SER A 180 -23.37 7.22 -7.60
CA SER A 180 -24.40 7.50 -8.61
C SER A 180 -25.47 8.44 -8.05
N GLN A 181 -25.92 8.20 -6.81
CA GLN A 181 -26.90 9.07 -6.13
C GLN A 181 -26.35 10.48 -5.90
N LEU A 182 -25.11 10.60 -5.39
CA LEU A 182 -24.47 11.89 -5.14
C LEU A 182 -24.24 12.67 -6.44
N ALA A 183 -23.76 11.99 -7.49
CA ALA A 183 -23.56 12.61 -8.79
C ALA A 183 -24.88 13.09 -9.41
N THR A 184 -25.92 12.24 -9.37
CA THR A 184 -27.26 12.59 -9.86
C THR A 184 -27.85 13.78 -9.11
N ALA A 185 -27.76 13.78 -7.78
CA ALA A 185 -28.25 14.89 -6.96
C ALA A 185 -27.53 16.20 -7.31
N PHE A 186 -26.21 16.16 -7.50
CA PHE A 186 -25.42 17.31 -7.90
C PHE A 186 -25.81 17.81 -9.30
N MET A 187 -25.86 16.92 -10.29
CA MET A 187 -26.20 17.29 -11.68
C MET A 187 -27.60 17.89 -11.78
N ASN A 188 -28.59 17.27 -11.10
CA ASN A 188 -29.95 17.80 -11.00
C ASN A 188 -29.96 19.20 -10.36
N ALA A 189 -29.21 19.41 -9.27
CA ALA A 189 -29.11 20.72 -8.62
C ALA A 189 -28.49 21.80 -9.52
N THR A 190 -27.62 21.41 -10.46
CA THR A 190 -27.00 22.32 -11.44
C THR A 190 -27.77 22.47 -12.76
N GLY A 191 -28.95 21.86 -12.87
CA GLY A 191 -29.85 22.04 -14.03
C GLY A 191 -29.71 21.01 -15.14
N VAL A 192 -28.97 19.92 -14.94
CA VAL A 192 -28.94 18.77 -15.87
C VAL A 192 -29.84 17.68 -15.32
N PRO A 193 -31.03 17.42 -15.90
CA PRO A 193 -31.94 16.42 -15.38
C PRO A 193 -31.42 15.01 -15.69
N VAL A 194 -31.01 14.30 -14.65
CA VAL A 194 -30.49 12.94 -14.71
C VAL A 194 -31.43 12.00 -13.95
N LEU A 195 -31.83 10.92 -14.62
CA LEU A 195 -32.53 9.80 -14.00
C LEU A 195 -31.50 8.76 -13.54
N CYS A 196 -31.60 8.31 -12.30
CA CYS A 196 -30.68 7.31 -11.74
C CYS A 196 -31.45 6.05 -11.36
N GLU A 197 -31.12 4.93 -12.01
CA GLU A 197 -31.66 3.61 -11.73
C GLU A 197 -30.53 2.67 -11.31
N GLY A 198 -30.37 2.51 -10.00
CA GLY A 198 -29.23 1.76 -9.45
C GLY A 198 -27.90 2.47 -9.73
N ASN A 199 -27.06 1.88 -10.57
CA ASN A 199 -25.77 2.43 -11.02
C ASN A 199 -25.80 2.93 -12.48
N MET A 200 -26.97 2.91 -13.11
CA MET A 200 -27.20 3.48 -14.44
C MET A 200 -27.74 4.89 -14.29
N MET A 201 -27.13 5.84 -14.99
CA MET A 201 -27.57 7.23 -15.07
C MET A 201 -27.96 7.53 -16.52
N THR A 202 -29.17 8.03 -16.71
CA THR A 202 -29.71 8.41 -18.02
C THR A 202 -29.81 9.93 -18.08
N LEU A 203 -29.06 10.52 -19.01
CA LEU A 203 -29.02 11.93 -19.31
C LEU A 203 -30.00 12.26 -20.46
N PRO A 204 -30.35 13.54 -20.67
CA PRO A 204 -31.23 13.93 -21.77
C PRO A 204 -30.63 13.55 -23.13
N GLY A 205 -31.50 13.13 -24.06
CA GLY A 205 -31.06 12.59 -25.35
C GLY A 205 -30.76 11.09 -25.34
N ASP A 206 -31.33 10.35 -24.39
CA ASP A 206 -31.17 8.89 -24.20
C ASP A 206 -29.71 8.43 -24.04
N ILE A 207 -28.86 9.33 -23.54
CA ILE A 207 -27.46 9.04 -23.25
C ILE A 207 -27.38 8.28 -21.93
N GLN A 208 -27.00 7.01 -22.00
CA GLN A 208 -26.84 6.16 -20.82
C GLN A 208 -25.38 6.09 -20.41
N MET A 209 -25.11 6.28 -19.12
CA MET A 209 -23.80 6.05 -18.52
C MET A 209 -23.93 5.08 -17.33
N PHE A 210 -23.12 4.03 -17.35
CA PHE A 210 -23.02 3.11 -16.23
C PHE A 210 -21.86 3.52 -15.34
N VAL A 211 -22.13 3.84 -14.07
CA VAL A 211 -21.08 4.16 -13.11
C VAL A 211 -20.12 2.98 -12.89
N ALA A 212 -20.59 1.74 -13.07
CA ALA A 212 -19.76 0.54 -12.94
C ALA A 212 -18.76 0.31 -14.10
N GLU A 213 -19.13 0.65 -15.34
CA GLU A 213 -18.23 0.57 -16.50
C GLU A 213 -17.42 1.85 -16.71
N ALA A 214 -18.00 3.01 -16.40
CA ALA A 214 -17.35 4.30 -16.53
C ALA A 214 -16.29 4.56 -15.45
N CYS A 215 -16.34 3.86 -14.31
CA CYS A 215 -15.44 4.10 -13.20
C CYS A 215 -14.78 2.81 -12.71
N SER A 216 -13.46 2.78 -12.84
CA SER A 216 -12.53 1.91 -12.13
C SER A 216 -12.54 2.18 -10.60
N GLY A 217 -13.69 2.40 -9.96
CA GLY A 217 -13.82 2.96 -8.61
C GLY A 217 -13.02 2.20 -7.55
N MET A 218 -12.83 0.90 -7.75
CA MET A 218 -11.98 0.06 -6.91
C MET A 218 -10.49 0.24 -7.17
N ARG A 219 -10.04 0.53 -8.40
CA ARG A 219 -8.64 0.90 -8.71
C ARG A 219 -8.21 2.11 -7.89
N GLN A 220 -9.08 3.12 -7.84
CA GLN A 220 -8.83 4.31 -7.04
C GLN A 220 -8.84 3.97 -5.55
N LEU A 221 -9.80 3.15 -5.09
CA LEU A 221 -9.85 2.73 -3.69
C LEU A 221 -8.60 1.94 -3.24
N THR A 222 -8.19 0.90 -4.00
CA THR A 222 -7.02 0.08 -3.67
C THR A 222 -5.74 0.91 -3.79
N GLY A 223 -5.63 1.77 -4.80
CA GLY A 223 -4.53 2.73 -4.95
C GLY A 223 -4.43 3.71 -3.78
N PHE A 224 -5.54 4.33 -3.38
CA PHE A 224 -5.56 5.22 -2.21
C PHE A 224 -5.31 4.47 -0.92
N LEU A 225 -5.80 3.25 -0.76
CA LEU A 225 -5.55 2.44 0.44
C LEU A 225 -4.05 2.07 0.54
N ALA A 226 -3.42 1.69 -0.56
CA ALA A 226 -1.98 1.44 -0.61
C ALA A 226 -1.18 2.72 -0.32
N LEU A 227 -1.58 3.83 -0.92
CA LEU A 227 -0.92 5.12 -0.74
C LEU A 227 -1.06 5.65 0.70
N THR A 228 -2.26 5.60 1.28
CA THR A 228 -2.48 6.05 2.66
C THR A 228 -1.79 5.14 3.65
N ALA A 229 -1.71 3.82 3.41
CA ALA A 229 -0.90 2.91 4.21
C ALA A 229 0.59 3.27 4.15
N ALA A 230 1.12 3.58 2.96
CA ALA A 230 2.48 4.05 2.76
C ALA A 230 2.75 5.37 3.52
N VAL A 231 1.86 6.36 3.38
CA VAL A 231 1.97 7.65 4.08
C VAL A 231 1.89 7.47 5.59
N ALA A 232 0.95 6.65 6.07
CA ALA A 232 0.77 6.38 7.49
C ALA A 232 2.00 5.70 8.11
N TYR A 233 2.66 4.79 7.39
CA TYR A 233 3.89 4.15 7.85
C TYR A 233 5.07 5.12 7.92
N LEU A 234 5.26 5.96 6.89
CA LEU A 234 6.35 6.92 6.83
C LEU A 234 6.16 8.11 7.77
N ALA A 235 4.91 8.43 8.14
CA ALA A 235 4.62 9.53 9.05
C ALA A 235 5.09 9.22 10.49
N PRO A 236 5.97 10.05 11.08
CA PRO A 236 6.36 9.95 12.49
C PRO A 236 5.25 10.54 13.39
N ARG A 237 4.07 9.92 13.36
CA ARG A 237 2.83 10.38 14.00
C ARG A 237 2.23 9.27 14.87
N PRO A 238 1.39 9.60 15.87
CA PRO A 238 0.76 8.62 16.75
C PRO A 238 -0.16 7.64 15.98
N TRP A 239 -0.46 6.49 16.58
CA TRP A 239 -1.23 5.42 15.93
C TRP A 239 -2.62 5.87 15.45
N TRP A 240 -3.29 6.77 16.17
CA TRP A 240 -4.60 7.30 15.79
C TRP A 240 -4.52 8.13 14.50
N TYR A 241 -3.42 8.89 14.30
CA TYR A 241 -3.19 9.67 13.08
C TYR A 241 -3.02 8.72 11.89
N ARG A 242 -2.23 7.66 12.10
CA ARG A 242 -2.01 6.63 11.08
C ARG A 242 -3.32 5.95 10.69
N LEU A 243 -4.14 5.60 11.68
CA LEU A 243 -5.45 5.00 11.43
C LEU A 243 -6.38 5.97 10.69
N ALA A 244 -6.41 7.25 11.08
CA ALA A 244 -7.21 8.27 10.41
C ALA A 244 -6.79 8.48 8.95
N VAL A 245 -5.48 8.48 8.66
CA VAL A 245 -4.96 8.57 7.28
C VAL A 245 -5.35 7.33 6.47
N VAL A 246 -5.23 6.12 7.03
CA VAL A 246 -5.67 4.91 6.30
C VAL A 246 -7.18 4.92 6.07
N ALA A 247 -7.96 5.28 7.09
CA ALA A 247 -9.42 5.36 7.02
C ALA A 247 -9.90 6.43 6.01
N SER A 248 -9.12 7.50 5.80
CA SER A 248 -9.47 8.54 4.82
C SER A 248 -9.37 8.07 3.36
N ALA A 249 -8.74 6.91 3.09
CA ALA A 249 -8.73 6.33 1.74
C ALA A 249 -10.13 6.14 1.16
N ILE A 250 -11.08 5.67 1.97
CA ILE A 250 -12.46 5.41 1.54
C ILE A 250 -13.18 6.71 1.12
N PRO A 251 -13.28 7.75 1.98
CA PRO A 251 -13.94 8.99 1.59
C PRO A 251 -13.18 9.70 0.46
N ILE A 252 -11.84 9.68 0.43
CA ILE A 252 -11.07 10.27 -0.67
C ILE A 252 -11.40 9.58 -2.00
N ALA A 253 -11.39 8.25 -2.02
CA ALA A 253 -11.73 7.48 -3.21
C ALA A 253 -13.18 7.72 -3.65
N LEU A 254 -14.12 7.76 -2.71
CA LEU A 254 -15.52 8.05 -3.00
C LEU A 254 -15.70 9.47 -3.57
N THR A 255 -15.10 10.49 -2.95
CA THR A 255 -15.20 11.88 -3.41
C THR A 255 -14.57 12.06 -4.79
N ALA A 256 -13.39 11.48 -5.02
CA ALA A 256 -12.75 11.48 -6.33
C ALA A 256 -13.63 10.76 -7.38
N ASN A 257 -14.27 9.65 -7.00
CA ASN A 257 -15.16 8.91 -7.89
C ASN A 257 -16.46 9.69 -8.20
N VAL A 258 -17.06 10.38 -7.22
CA VAL A 258 -18.23 11.25 -7.46
C VAL A 258 -17.87 12.39 -8.40
N ALA A 259 -16.75 13.09 -8.14
CA ALA A 259 -16.26 14.16 -9.01
C ALA A 259 -16.02 13.66 -10.44
N ARG A 260 -15.49 12.44 -10.57
CA ARG A 260 -15.31 11.76 -11.86
C ARG A 260 -16.62 11.55 -12.59
N VAL A 261 -17.60 10.89 -11.97
CA VAL A 261 -18.92 10.61 -12.58
C VAL A 261 -19.59 11.91 -13.03
N ILE A 262 -19.54 12.96 -12.20
CA ILE A 262 -20.08 14.29 -12.56
C ILE A 262 -19.37 14.86 -13.79
N LEU A 263 -18.03 14.84 -13.79
CA LEU A 263 -17.24 15.36 -14.90
C LEU A 263 -17.53 14.60 -16.21
N THR A 264 -17.53 13.27 -16.18
CA THR A 264 -17.88 12.44 -17.34
C THR A 264 -19.30 12.73 -17.82
N GLY A 265 -20.27 12.84 -16.89
CA GLY A 265 -21.66 13.17 -17.22
C GLY A 265 -21.79 14.52 -17.93
N TYR A 266 -21.07 15.56 -17.47
CA TYR A 266 -21.06 16.86 -18.15
C TYR A 266 -20.38 16.81 -19.51
N ILE A 267 -19.29 16.07 -19.66
CA ILE A 267 -18.60 15.90 -20.94
C ILE A 267 -19.54 15.22 -21.95
N MET A 268 -20.23 14.15 -21.53
CA MET A 268 -21.18 13.43 -22.38
C MET A 268 -22.37 14.31 -22.78
N TYR A 269 -22.86 15.17 -21.86
CA TYR A 269 -24.02 16.02 -22.11
C TYR A 269 -23.71 17.26 -22.96
N PHE A 270 -22.63 17.99 -22.67
CA PHE A 270 -22.33 19.27 -23.32
C PHE A 270 -21.37 19.18 -24.51
N VAL A 271 -20.55 18.12 -24.59
CA VAL A 271 -19.50 18.00 -25.60
C VAL A 271 -19.87 16.92 -26.61
N ASP A 272 -19.65 15.65 -26.25
CA ASP A 272 -20.00 14.48 -27.06
C ASP A 272 -19.71 13.21 -26.25
N GLN A 273 -20.50 12.16 -26.46
CA GLN A 273 -20.31 10.85 -25.84
C GLN A 273 -18.95 10.22 -26.17
N GLN A 274 -18.37 10.50 -27.34
CA GLN A 274 -17.09 9.92 -27.76
C GLN A 274 -15.91 10.32 -26.84
N TYR A 275 -15.99 11.50 -26.20
CA TYR A 275 -14.96 12.00 -25.29
C TYR A 275 -14.98 11.33 -23.91
N ALA A 276 -15.98 10.51 -23.61
CA ALA A 276 -15.99 9.66 -22.42
C ALA A 276 -15.10 8.41 -22.59
N SER A 277 -14.51 8.19 -23.77
CA SER A 277 -13.70 7.02 -24.12
C SER A 277 -12.28 7.39 -24.60
N GLY A 278 -11.38 6.40 -24.65
CA GLY A 278 -10.05 6.55 -25.22
C GLY A 278 -9.10 7.46 -24.43
N THR A 279 -8.40 8.37 -25.11
CA THR A 279 -7.36 9.24 -24.52
C THR A 279 -7.91 10.21 -23.48
N TYR A 280 -9.13 10.73 -23.69
CA TYR A 280 -9.78 11.66 -22.78
C TYR A 280 -10.16 10.97 -21.46
N HIS A 281 -10.62 9.72 -21.53
CA HIS A 281 -10.85 8.89 -20.36
C HIS A 281 -9.57 8.66 -19.54
N THR A 282 -8.43 8.47 -20.22
CA THR A 282 -7.12 8.30 -19.56
C THR A 282 -6.68 9.60 -18.86
N LEU A 283 -6.87 10.75 -19.52
CA LEU A 283 -6.57 12.06 -18.97
C LEU A 283 -7.45 12.39 -17.75
N GLU A 284 -8.74 12.08 -17.85
CA GLU A 284 -9.71 12.21 -16.75
C GLU A 284 -9.26 11.38 -15.53
N GLY A 285 -8.83 10.14 -15.74
CA GLY A 285 -8.28 9.28 -14.68
C GLY A 285 -7.04 9.89 -14.01
N LEU A 286 -6.12 10.47 -14.79
CA LEU A 286 -4.93 11.16 -14.25
C LEU A 286 -5.32 12.41 -13.44
N LEU A 287 -6.28 13.19 -13.94
CA LEU A 287 -6.80 14.36 -13.24
C LEU A 287 -7.42 13.98 -11.89
N MET A 288 -8.22 12.91 -11.86
CA MET A 288 -8.85 12.42 -10.63
C MET A 288 -7.84 11.85 -9.63
N MET A 289 -6.77 11.22 -10.10
CA MET A 289 -5.63 10.85 -9.25
C MET A 289 -5.01 12.09 -8.59
N GLY A 290 -4.73 13.14 -9.35
CA GLY A 290 -4.21 14.41 -8.82
C GLY A 290 -5.17 15.07 -7.81
N PHE A 291 -6.47 15.02 -8.09
CA PHE A 291 -7.50 15.51 -7.18
C PHE A 291 -7.51 14.73 -5.85
N GLY A 292 -7.51 13.40 -5.89
CA GLY A 292 -7.48 12.60 -4.67
C GLY A 292 -6.17 12.71 -3.89
N LEU A 293 -5.02 12.91 -4.56
CA LEU A 293 -3.76 13.27 -3.89
C LEU A 293 -3.86 14.61 -3.15
N SER A 294 -4.55 15.58 -3.75
CA SER A 294 -4.80 16.89 -3.15
C SER A 294 -5.70 16.75 -1.91
N LEU A 295 -6.75 15.93 -1.98
CA LEU A 295 -7.60 15.60 -0.83
C LEU A 295 -6.81 14.89 0.28
N LEU A 296 -5.94 13.94 -0.05
CA LEU A 296 -5.06 13.28 0.92
C LEU A 296 -4.14 14.29 1.60
N ARG A 297 -3.49 15.17 0.83
CA ARG A 297 -2.62 16.21 1.38
C ARG A 297 -3.38 17.16 2.30
N GLY A 298 -4.57 17.59 1.90
CA GLY A 298 -5.47 18.41 2.72
C GLY A 298 -5.89 17.70 4.01
N GLY A 299 -6.26 16.43 3.92
CA GLY A 299 -6.60 15.60 5.08
C GLY A 299 -5.43 15.46 6.06
N CYS A 300 -4.22 15.20 5.58
CA CYS A 300 -3.01 15.21 6.42
C CYS A 300 -2.77 16.57 7.06
N TRP A 301 -2.94 17.67 6.31
CA TRP A 301 -2.81 19.02 6.87
C TRP A 301 -3.81 19.28 8.01
N VAL A 302 -5.07 18.88 7.85
CA VAL A 302 -6.08 18.99 8.91
C VAL A 302 -5.70 18.15 10.13
N LEU A 303 -5.32 16.89 9.92
CA LEU A 303 -4.90 16.00 11.01
C LEU A 303 -3.65 16.51 11.73
N ASP A 304 -2.73 17.16 11.02
CA ASP A 304 -1.55 17.79 11.59
C ASP A 304 -1.95 18.93 12.55
N GLN A 305 -2.93 19.77 12.20
CA GLN A 305 -3.46 20.81 13.10
C GLN A 305 -4.07 20.20 14.38
N ILE A 306 -4.85 19.13 14.24
CA ILE A 306 -5.46 18.42 15.37
C ILE A 306 -4.39 17.77 16.27
N CYS A 307 -3.33 17.22 15.66
CA CYS A 307 -2.22 16.61 16.39
C CYS A 307 -1.40 17.63 17.19
N VAL A 308 -1.27 18.87 16.72
CA VAL A 308 -0.59 19.95 17.46
C VAL A 308 -1.40 20.33 18.70
N MET A 309 -2.73 20.40 18.60
CA MET A 309 -3.62 20.75 19.72
C MET A 309 -3.63 19.72 20.86
N THR A 310 -3.20 18.47 20.59
CA THR A 310 -3.23 17.36 21.57
C THR A 310 -1.90 17.11 22.27
N ARG A 311 -0.83 17.89 21.99
CA ARG A 311 0.40 17.83 22.79
C ARG A 311 0.16 18.49 24.16
N PRO A 312 0.46 17.83 25.29
CA PRO A 312 0.41 18.48 26.59
C PRO A 312 1.41 19.66 26.60
N PRO A 313 1.08 20.78 27.28
CA PRO A 313 2.02 21.88 27.42
C PRO A 313 3.30 21.36 28.07
N VAL A 314 4.44 21.72 27.49
CA VAL A 314 5.75 21.45 28.08
C VAL A 314 5.77 22.20 29.40
N VAL A 315 5.78 21.48 30.52
CA VAL A 315 6.08 22.07 31.82
C VAL A 315 7.54 22.46 31.76
N THR A 316 7.81 23.74 31.50
CA THR A 316 9.14 24.31 31.65
C THR A 316 9.47 24.29 33.14
N GLU A 317 10.42 23.44 33.54
CA GLU A 317 11.06 23.46 34.87
C GLU A 317 11.92 24.73 35.03
N GLU A 318 11.32 25.91 34.90
CA GLU A 318 11.91 27.20 35.27
C GLU A 318 11.13 27.78 36.45
N SER A 319 11.15 27.09 37.60
CA SER A 319 10.78 27.70 38.88
C SER A 319 11.31 26.94 40.10
N VAL A 320 12.52 26.40 40.03
CA VAL A 320 13.27 25.98 41.23
C VAL A 320 14.66 26.62 41.15
N SER A 321 14.72 27.90 41.48
CA SER A 321 15.94 28.62 41.82
C SER A 321 15.63 29.60 42.94
#